data_AF-A0A1Q5UBB0-F1
#
_entry.id   AF-A0A1Q5UBB0-F1
#
_cell.length_a   1.000
_cell.length_b   1.000
_cell.length_c   1.000
_cell.angle_alpha   90.00
_cell.angle_beta   90.00
_cell.angle_gamma   90.00
#
_symmetry.space_group_name_H-M   'P 1'
#
loop_
_entity.id
_entity.type
_entity.pdbx_description
1 polymer ?
#
loop_
_entity_poly.entity_id
_entity_poly.type
_entity_poly.pdbx_seq_one_letter_code
_entity_poly.pdbx_strand_id
1 'polypeptide(L)'
;MAHRRNWRSPGKTSNRGELNSFRKRNLAETFCVHFQRGRCHYGERCRFSHDVKKASDFKANPAAYHPTTYDLDARNQYFDWKSLLRNGMLGSGYSRREHEEIVQFWNGALEILESDSRENHQFLAKDLVDDNLHGHDFILATADADNPEGVRPIPTYDTQFLKVITHTSLLNCLSVDSFVGNLYTSFGGTNGDRAIRYLRSVCRSLLSKGEATNENAPVISLDTIKLLLDTLYQLLSRVRRARFHDEIPALLDLIREVAFKIAETCSKADFDGLESRIEVMQSLISSANRKLIHPGYIDSTFRLLRHDIFGSAKDVLRDLLQQNDLTQFSYFSGKDSGAHLYLGAQTPHIFINERKELESTVSFTTPPQVRKKSSNEQCRWWQDSNRLEEGSLVCFLTSQATHRRLIFLEVTLKNASKDRAHQNKSSLVSDKFPPSITVKLATCLQQELILLAGLYSKKLTGILVDFHGLIPATFVPILKNLQRIQREGEYALQMNR
;
A
#
# COMPACT_ATOMS: atom_id res chain seq x y z
N MET A 1 49.25 -65.32 3.82
CA MET A 1 48.26 -65.64 4.87
C MET A 1 47.65 -64.33 5.37
N ALA A 2 46.36 -64.38 5.72
CA ALA A 2 45.49 -63.32 6.24
C ALA A 2 44.95 -62.28 5.23
N HIS A 3 43.69 -62.56 4.85
CA HIS A 3 42.70 -61.76 4.14
C HIS A 3 42.00 -60.75 5.08
N ARG A 4 41.56 -59.61 4.51
CA ARG A 4 40.26 -58.86 4.70
C ARG A 4 40.54 -57.34 4.58
N ARG A 5 40.44 -56.74 3.39
CA ARG A 5 39.26 -56.18 2.68
C ARG A 5 38.49 -55.16 3.54
N ASN A 6 38.70 -53.86 3.29
CA ASN A 6 38.00 -52.95 2.34
C ASN A 6 36.58 -52.59 2.83
N TRP A 7 36.11 -51.35 2.77
CA TRP A 7 36.02 -50.51 1.57
C TRP A 7 36.11 -49.00 1.87
N ARG A 8 36.88 -48.27 1.05
CA ARG A 8 36.78 -46.82 0.81
C ARG A 8 36.27 -46.62 -0.62
N SER A 9 35.42 -45.60 -0.78
CA SER A 9 34.92 -44.92 -2.00
C SER A 9 36.09 -44.35 -2.86
N PRO A 10 35.92 -43.51 -3.94
CA PRO A 10 34.72 -42.85 -4.49
C PRO A 10 34.66 -42.58 -6.02
N GLY A 11 33.48 -42.11 -6.47
CA GLY A 11 33.37 -40.95 -7.38
C GLY A 11 32.77 -41.20 -8.77
N LYS A 12 31.65 -40.52 -9.09
CA LYS A 12 31.61 -39.44 -10.11
C LYS A 12 30.17 -38.96 -10.44
N THR A 13 30.10 -37.63 -10.66
CA THR A 13 29.20 -36.87 -11.55
C THR A 13 27.69 -36.88 -11.29
N SER A 14 27.20 -35.80 -10.66
CA SER A 14 25.80 -35.39 -10.70
C SER A 14 25.53 -34.56 -11.97
N ASN A 15 24.89 -35.19 -12.96
CA ASN A 15 24.28 -34.49 -14.07
C ASN A 15 22.76 -34.50 -13.90
N ARG A 16 22.13 -33.36 -14.21
CA ARG A 16 20.70 -33.11 -14.12
C ARG A 16 19.91 -34.13 -14.95
N GLY A 17 18.95 -34.79 -14.30
CA GLY A 17 17.97 -35.68 -14.92
C GLY A 17 16.79 -35.90 -13.98
N GLU A 18 15.63 -35.46 -14.44
CA GLU A 18 14.26 -35.70 -13.97
C GLU A 18 14.01 -36.85 -12.98
N LEU A 19 13.21 -36.58 -11.95
CA LEU A 19 12.38 -37.59 -11.28
C LEU A 19 11.08 -36.95 -10.76
N ASN A 20 10.21 -36.66 -11.72
CA ASN A 20 8.76 -36.60 -11.51
C ASN A 20 8.26 -38.03 -11.23
N SER A 21 7.88 -38.34 -9.99
CA SER A 21 7.15 -39.58 -9.70
C SER A 21 6.00 -39.35 -8.71
N PHE A 22 5.18 -38.32 -8.98
CA PHE A 22 3.80 -38.36 -8.51
C PHE A 22 3.06 -39.44 -9.32
N ARG A 23 2.70 -40.53 -8.65
CA ARG A 23 1.82 -41.60 -9.16
C ARG A 23 0.67 -40.97 -9.96
N LYS A 24 0.69 -41.14 -11.29
CA LYS A 24 -0.48 -40.92 -12.16
C LYS A 24 -1.58 -41.88 -11.71
N ARG A 25 -2.44 -41.46 -10.79
CA ARG A 25 -3.74 -42.11 -10.60
C ARG A 25 -4.57 -41.74 -11.82
N ASN A 26 -5.15 -42.72 -12.50
CA ASN A 26 -6.11 -42.47 -13.56
C ASN A 26 -7.33 -41.74 -12.97
N LEU A 27 -7.42 -40.41 -13.15
CA LEU A 27 -8.52 -39.60 -12.62
C LEU A 27 -9.90 -39.97 -13.22
N ALA A 28 -9.93 -40.72 -14.33
CA ALA A 28 -11.15 -41.27 -14.93
C ALA A 28 -11.78 -42.43 -14.12
N GLU A 29 -11.07 -42.97 -13.12
CA GLU A 29 -11.61 -43.98 -12.21
C GLU A 29 -12.25 -43.38 -10.94
N THR A 30 -11.98 -42.12 -10.64
CA THR A 30 -12.53 -41.45 -9.44
C THR A 30 -13.91 -40.84 -9.72
N PHE A 31 -14.91 -41.20 -8.90
CA PHE A 31 -16.30 -40.73 -9.05
C PHE A 31 -16.45 -39.24 -8.66
N CYS A 32 -17.29 -38.51 -9.38
CA CYS A 32 -17.51 -37.09 -9.17
C CYS A 32 -18.43 -36.83 -7.97
N VAL A 33 -17.86 -36.34 -6.87
CA VAL A 33 -18.59 -36.02 -5.64
C VAL A 33 -19.64 -34.91 -5.87
N HIS A 34 -19.36 -33.94 -6.77
CA HIS A 34 -20.32 -32.89 -7.12
C HIS A 34 -21.51 -33.41 -7.92
N PHE A 35 -21.32 -34.43 -8.76
CA PHE A 35 -22.39 -35.09 -9.49
C PHE A 35 -23.28 -35.90 -8.56
N GLN A 36 -22.69 -36.61 -7.60
CA GLN A 36 -23.44 -37.29 -6.54
C GLN A 36 -24.42 -36.37 -5.80
N ARG A 37 -24.02 -35.11 -5.63
CA ARG A 37 -24.76 -34.08 -4.90
C ARG A 37 -25.66 -33.24 -5.81
N GLY A 38 -25.79 -33.58 -7.10
CA GLY A 38 -26.63 -32.86 -8.07
C GLY A 38 -26.14 -31.46 -8.46
N ARG A 39 -24.89 -31.10 -8.12
CA ARG A 39 -24.31 -29.74 -8.28
C ARG A 39 -23.14 -29.69 -9.27
N CYS A 40 -22.98 -30.71 -10.11
CA CYS A 40 -21.92 -30.70 -11.12
C CYS A 40 -22.32 -29.88 -12.35
N HIS A 41 -21.70 -28.71 -12.54
CA HIS A 41 -21.96 -27.83 -13.69
C HIS A 41 -21.17 -28.21 -14.95
N TYR A 42 -20.27 -29.21 -14.86
CA TYR A 42 -19.38 -29.61 -15.95
C TYR A 42 -19.97 -30.69 -16.88
N GLY A 43 -21.11 -31.30 -16.51
CA GLY A 43 -21.77 -32.32 -17.33
C GLY A 43 -20.83 -33.45 -17.76
N GLU A 44 -20.90 -33.85 -19.03
CA GLU A 44 -20.02 -34.89 -19.62
C GLU A 44 -18.56 -34.45 -19.78
N ARG A 45 -18.26 -33.15 -19.62
CA ARG A 45 -16.89 -32.62 -19.64
C ARG A 45 -16.22 -32.69 -18.26
N CYS A 46 -16.90 -33.24 -17.26
CA CYS A 46 -16.32 -33.42 -15.94
C CYS A 46 -15.15 -34.41 -16.03
N ARG A 47 -14.02 -34.04 -15.42
CA ARG A 47 -12.81 -34.89 -15.38
C ARG A 47 -13.01 -36.15 -14.53
N PHE A 48 -14.06 -36.18 -13.70
CA PHE A 48 -14.39 -37.27 -12.78
C PHE A 48 -15.59 -38.07 -13.31
N SER A 49 -15.66 -39.36 -12.97
CA SER A 49 -16.70 -40.26 -13.50
C SER A 49 -18.07 -39.92 -12.92
N HIS A 50 -19.10 -39.82 -13.79
CA HIS A 50 -20.52 -39.71 -13.41
C HIS A 50 -21.25 -41.07 -13.45
N ASP A 51 -20.53 -42.17 -13.69
CA ASP A 51 -21.09 -43.51 -13.68
C ASP A 51 -21.52 -43.93 -12.27
N VAL A 52 -22.84 -44.00 -12.05
CA VAL A 52 -23.48 -44.33 -10.77
C VAL A 52 -23.02 -45.69 -10.23
N LYS A 53 -22.59 -46.61 -11.10
CA LYS A 53 -22.08 -47.94 -10.68
C LYS A 53 -20.72 -47.87 -9.99
N LYS A 54 -19.92 -46.81 -10.23
CA LYS A 54 -18.62 -46.60 -9.56
C LYS A 54 -18.75 -45.92 -8.18
N ALA A 55 -19.94 -45.43 -7.83
CA ALA A 55 -20.19 -44.78 -6.54
C ALA A 55 -20.22 -45.76 -5.37
N SER A 56 -20.60 -47.03 -5.61
CA SER A 56 -20.64 -48.08 -4.59
C SER A 56 -19.24 -48.57 -4.20
N ASP A 57 -18.33 -48.70 -5.16
CA ASP A 57 -16.97 -49.21 -4.93
C ASP A 57 -16.12 -48.23 -4.11
N PHE A 58 -16.43 -46.94 -4.18
CA PHE A 58 -15.72 -45.89 -3.44
C PHE A 58 -15.99 -45.92 -1.92
N LYS A 59 -17.12 -46.51 -1.48
CA LYS A 59 -17.47 -46.60 -0.05
C LYS A 59 -16.66 -47.65 0.72
N ALA A 60 -15.96 -48.56 0.02
CA ALA A 60 -15.42 -49.78 0.62
C ALA A 60 -13.96 -49.72 1.09
N ASN A 61 -13.24 -48.60 0.96
CA ASN A 61 -11.83 -48.51 1.34
C ASN A 61 -11.62 -47.81 2.70
N PRO A 62 -11.26 -48.52 3.79
CA PRO A 62 -11.16 -47.96 5.14
C PRO A 62 -9.81 -47.28 5.47
N ALA A 63 -8.82 -47.37 4.57
CA ALA A 63 -7.46 -46.88 4.80
C ALA A 63 -7.20 -45.44 4.28
N ALA A 64 -8.20 -44.82 3.64
CA ALA A 64 -8.16 -43.39 3.35
C ALA A 64 -8.87 -42.68 4.49
N TYR A 65 -8.19 -41.75 5.15
CA TYR A 65 -8.80 -40.76 6.04
C TYR A 65 -10.08 -40.23 5.38
N HIS A 66 -11.24 -40.64 5.91
CA HIS A 66 -12.54 -40.12 5.52
C HIS A 66 -12.81 -38.91 6.41
N PRO A 67 -12.51 -37.68 5.97
CA PRO A 67 -13.02 -36.50 6.64
C PRO A 67 -14.53 -36.67 6.78
N THR A 68 -15.07 -36.35 7.95
CA THR A 68 -16.51 -36.44 8.19
C THR A 68 -17.26 -35.64 7.11
N THR A 69 -18.52 -35.98 6.82
CA THR A 69 -19.33 -35.21 5.86
C THR A 69 -19.32 -33.71 6.18
N TYR A 70 -19.18 -33.38 7.47
CA TYR A 70 -18.98 -32.03 8.00
C TYR A 70 -17.65 -31.39 7.58
N ASP A 71 -16.52 -32.10 7.76
CA ASP A 71 -15.18 -31.62 7.36
C ASP A 71 -15.06 -31.41 5.84
N LEU A 72 -15.74 -32.23 5.04
CA LEU A 72 -15.77 -32.07 3.58
C LEU A 72 -16.60 -30.84 3.17
N ASP A 73 -17.72 -30.58 3.82
CA ASP A 73 -18.59 -29.45 3.49
C ASP A 73 -17.96 -28.11 3.90
N ALA A 74 -17.34 -28.03 5.08
CA ALA A 74 -16.58 -26.85 5.51
C ALA A 74 -15.38 -26.57 4.58
N ARG A 75 -14.71 -27.62 4.09
CA ARG A 75 -13.59 -27.48 3.16
C ARG A 75 -14.04 -27.02 1.77
N ASN A 76 -15.19 -27.51 1.29
CA ASN A 76 -15.77 -27.09 0.03
C ASN A 76 -16.22 -25.62 0.08
N GLN A 77 -16.83 -25.19 1.19
CA GLN A 77 -17.29 -23.81 1.38
C GLN A 77 -16.13 -22.79 1.31
N TYR A 78 -15.00 -23.09 1.97
CA TYR A 78 -13.81 -22.26 1.87
C TYR A 78 -13.25 -22.19 0.44
N PHE A 79 -13.22 -23.31 -0.31
CA PHE A 79 -12.74 -23.30 -1.68
C PHE A 79 -13.66 -22.57 -2.66
N ASP A 80 -14.97 -22.65 -2.45
CA ASP A 80 -15.97 -21.91 -3.21
C ASP A 80 -15.78 -20.40 -3.01
N TRP A 81 -15.63 -19.96 -1.75
CA TRP A 81 -15.31 -18.57 -1.42
C TRP A 81 -13.96 -18.13 -2.00
N LYS A 82 -12.92 -18.98 -1.88
CA LYS A 82 -11.59 -18.70 -2.46
C LYS A 82 -11.63 -18.59 -3.99
N SER A 83 -12.58 -19.22 -4.67
CA SER A 83 -12.76 -19.03 -6.10
C SER A 83 -13.18 -17.60 -6.45
N LEU A 84 -13.96 -16.93 -5.59
CA LEU A 84 -14.33 -15.53 -5.76
C LEU A 84 -13.10 -14.62 -5.71
N LEU A 85 -12.20 -14.88 -4.75
CA LEU A 85 -10.91 -14.18 -4.64
C LEU A 85 -10.01 -14.31 -5.87
N ARG A 86 -10.09 -15.44 -6.59
CA ARG A 86 -9.26 -15.68 -7.80
C ARG A 86 -9.83 -15.04 -9.04
N ASN A 87 -11.15 -14.99 -9.14
CA ASN A 87 -11.83 -14.46 -10.32
C ASN A 87 -11.91 -12.93 -10.29
N GLY A 88 -11.86 -12.32 -9.09
CA GLY A 88 -12.00 -10.88 -8.90
C GLY A 88 -13.39 -10.38 -9.28
N MET A 89 -13.61 -9.07 -9.15
CA MET A 89 -14.81 -8.43 -9.66
C MET A 89 -14.69 -8.26 -11.17
N LEU A 90 -15.71 -8.69 -11.93
CA LEU A 90 -15.73 -8.53 -13.38
C LEU A 90 -16.14 -7.08 -13.71
N GLY A 91 -15.16 -6.17 -13.70
CA GLY A 91 -15.40 -4.75 -13.97
C GLY A 91 -15.85 -4.47 -15.41
N SER A 92 -17.12 -4.06 -15.59
CA SER A 92 -17.60 -3.07 -16.58
C SER A 92 -19.14 -3.05 -16.65
N GLY A 93 -19.78 -2.03 -16.06
CA GLY A 93 -21.00 -1.43 -16.63
C GLY A 93 -22.36 -1.62 -15.93
N TYR A 94 -22.51 -2.47 -14.90
CA TYR A 94 -23.81 -2.64 -14.21
C TYR A 94 -23.64 -2.72 -12.69
N SER A 95 -23.94 -1.62 -11.99
CA SER A 95 -23.81 -1.49 -10.52
C SER A 95 -24.54 -2.57 -9.71
N ARG A 96 -25.61 -3.17 -10.26
CA ARG A 96 -26.34 -4.25 -9.59
C ARG A 96 -25.53 -5.54 -9.47
N ARG A 97 -24.76 -5.90 -10.50
CA ARG A 97 -23.98 -7.15 -10.52
C ARG A 97 -22.80 -7.07 -9.55
N GLU A 98 -22.15 -5.91 -9.51
CA GLU A 98 -21.09 -5.61 -8.55
C GLU A 98 -21.61 -5.70 -7.10
N HIS A 99 -22.79 -5.14 -6.82
CA HIS A 99 -23.45 -5.26 -5.51
C HIS A 99 -23.70 -6.73 -5.12
N GLU A 100 -24.23 -7.55 -6.05
CA GLU A 100 -24.49 -8.98 -5.81
C GLU A 100 -23.19 -9.77 -5.53
N GLU A 101 -22.13 -9.48 -6.27
CA GLU A 101 -20.80 -10.09 -6.07
C GLU A 101 -20.20 -9.74 -4.69
N ILE A 102 -20.35 -8.49 -4.25
CA ILE A 102 -19.91 -8.04 -2.90
C ILE A 102 -20.75 -8.72 -1.80
N VAL A 103 -22.07 -8.81 -1.96
CA VAL A 103 -22.95 -9.51 -1.00
C VAL A 103 -22.56 -10.98 -0.89
N GLN A 104 -22.38 -11.67 -2.02
CA GLN A 104 -22.00 -13.08 -2.03
C GLN A 104 -20.64 -13.29 -1.35
N PHE A 105 -19.69 -12.40 -1.61
CA PHE A 105 -18.35 -12.46 -1.04
C PHE A 105 -18.35 -12.37 0.49
N TRP A 106 -19.02 -11.34 1.06
CA TRP A 106 -19.05 -11.15 2.51
C TRP A 106 -19.94 -12.15 3.24
N ASN A 107 -21.04 -12.60 2.63
CA ASN A 107 -21.85 -13.69 3.19
C ASN A 107 -21.02 -14.97 3.30
N GLY A 108 -20.32 -15.36 2.22
CA GLY A 108 -19.45 -16.55 2.24
C GLY A 108 -18.32 -16.45 3.26
N ALA A 109 -17.72 -15.25 3.41
CA ALA A 109 -16.72 -15.00 4.44
C ALA A 109 -17.29 -15.16 5.87
N LEU A 110 -18.49 -14.63 6.11
CA LEU A 110 -19.15 -14.72 7.41
C LEU A 110 -19.53 -16.16 7.75
N GLU A 111 -20.10 -16.91 6.80
CA GLU A 111 -20.44 -18.32 7.02
C GLU A 111 -19.21 -19.18 7.35
N ILE A 112 -18.06 -18.89 6.72
CA ILE A 112 -16.80 -19.55 7.07
C ILE A 112 -16.41 -19.23 8.51
N LEU A 113 -16.53 -17.97 8.94
CA LEU A 113 -16.16 -17.54 10.29
C LEU A 113 -17.12 -18.03 11.38
N GLU A 114 -18.39 -18.27 11.04
CA GLU A 114 -19.40 -18.86 11.91
C GLU A 114 -19.28 -20.39 11.98
N SER A 115 -18.45 -21.02 11.13
CA SER A 115 -18.18 -22.45 11.16
C SER A 115 -17.25 -22.84 12.33
N ASP A 116 -17.20 -24.12 12.67
CA ASP A 116 -16.27 -24.62 13.71
C ASP A 116 -14.82 -24.75 13.20
N SER A 117 -14.57 -24.50 11.91
CA SER A 117 -13.27 -24.73 11.29
C SER A 117 -12.30 -23.58 11.53
N ARG A 118 -11.60 -23.63 12.66
CA ARG A 118 -10.51 -22.68 12.98
C ARG A 118 -9.43 -22.60 11.90
N GLU A 119 -9.16 -23.70 11.21
CA GLU A 119 -8.21 -23.74 10.09
C GLU A 119 -8.72 -22.87 8.92
N ASN A 120 -10.00 -22.98 8.57
CA ASN A 120 -10.60 -22.13 7.53
C ASN A 120 -10.60 -20.65 7.93
N HIS A 121 -10.79 -20.33 9.22
CA HIS A 121 -10.71 -18.93 9.69
C HIS A 121 -9.32 -18.34 9.44
N GLN A 122 -8.27 -19.14 9.68
CA GLN A 122 -6.90 -18.72 9.44
C GLN A 122 -6.59 -18.55 7.94
N PHE A 123 -7.05 -19.49 7.11
CA PHE A 123 -6.89 -19.38 5.68
C PHE A 123 -7.67 -18.21 5.09
N LEU A 124 -8.89 -17.95 5.55
CA LEU A 124 -9.67 -16.79 5.17
C LEU A 124 -8.92 -15.50 5.49
N ALA A 125 -8.42 -15.34 6.72
CA ALA A 125 -7.69 -14.15 7.13
C ALA A 125 -6.46 -13.90 6.25
N LYS A 126 -5.72 -14.97 5.92
CA LYS A 126 -4.52 -14.90 5.09
C LYS A 126 -4.83 -14.57 3.63
N ASP A 127 -5.77 -15.28 3.03
CA ASP A 127 -6.09 -15.13 1.61
C ASP A 127 -6.82 -13.82 1.30
N LEU A 128 -7.57 -13.28 2.27
CA LEU A 128 -8.28 -11.99 2.12
C LEU A 128 -7.33 -10.83 1.84
N VAL A 129 -6.08 -10.90 2.33
CA VAL A 129 -5.07 -9.84 2.19
C VAL A 129 -3.86 -10.29 1.38
N ASP A 130 -3.95 -11.42 0.68
CA ASP A 130 -2.87 -11.92 -0.18
C ASP A 130 -2.78 -11.06 -1.45
N ASP A 131 -1.61 -10.50 -1.72
CA ASP A 131 -1.36 -9.62 -2.88
C ASP A 131 -1.54 -10.34 -4.23
N ASN A 132 -1.58 -11.68 -4.26
CA ASN A 132 -1.83 -12.46 -5.46
C ASN A 132 -3.33 -12.74 -5.70
N LEU A 133 -4.21 -12.27 -4.82
CA LEU A 133 -5.66 -12.46 -4.87
C LEU A 133 -6.38 -11.11 -4.86
N HIS A 134 -7.66 -11.12 -5.24
CA HIS A 134 -8.48 -9.91 -5.39
C HIS A 134 -9.19 -9.48 -4.10
N GLY A 135 -8.73 -9.91 -2.92
CA GLY A 135 -9.42 -9.60 -1.65
C GLY A 135 -9.42 -8.10 -1.31
N HIS A 136 -8.33 -7.39 -1.66
CA HIS A 136 -8.27 -5.93 -1.52
C HIS A 136 -9.34 -5.23 -2.35
N ASP A 137 -9.65 -5.71 -3.55
CA ASP A 137 -10.66 -5.12 -4.43
C ASP A 137 -12.06 -5.14 -3.77
N PHE A 138 -12.40 -6.24 -3.08
CA PHE A 138 -13.64 -6.34 -2.29
C PHE A 138 -13.67 -5.37 -1.11
N ILE A 139 -12.55 -5.19 -0.40
CA ILE A 139 -12.45 -4.23 0.70
C ILE A 139 -12.66 -2.80 0.18
N LEU A 140 -12.01 -2.47 -0.94
CA LEU A 140 -12.09 -1.16 -1.58
C LEU A 140 -13.51 -0.87 -2.07
N ALA A 141 -14.12 -1.78 -2.83
CA ALA A 141 -15.46 -1.59 -3.36
C ALA A 141 -16.52 -1.46 -2.25
N THR A 142 -16.31 -2.11 -1.10
CA THR A 142 -17.19 -2.01 0.06
C THR A 142 -17.04 -0.66 0.76
N ALA A 143 -15.80 -0.21 0.99
CA ALA A 143 -15.53 0.98 1.79
C ALA A 143 -15.52 2.30 0.99
N ASP A 144 -15.27 2.25 -0.32
CA ASP A 144 -15.31 3.40 -1.23
C ASP A 144 -16.68 3.54 -1.95
N ALA A 145 -17.70 2.76 -1.58
CA ALA A 145 -19.06 2.90 -2.10
C ALA A 145 -19.61 4.31 -1.78
N ASP A 146 -19.73 5.17 -2.81
CA ASP A 146 -20.04 6.59 -2.65
C ASP A 146 -21.49 6.83 -2.19
N ASN A 147 -21.64 7.11 -0.89
CA ASN A 147 -22.89 7.53 -0.25
C ASN A 147 -22.63 8.65 0.78
N PRO A 148 -22.19 9.85 0.33
CA PRO A 148 -21.66 10.89 1.21
C PRO A 148 -22.74 11.49 2.13
N GLU A 149 -23.99 11.50 1.68
CA GLU A 149 -25.13 12.10 2.40
C GLU A 149 -26.08 11.06 3.02
N GLY A 150 -25.77 9.76 2.97
CA GLY A 150 -26.68 8.72 3.47
C GLY A 150 -28.03 8.67 2.74
N VAL A 151 -28.07 9.20 1.51
CA VAL A 151 -29.26 9.30 0.65
C VAL A 151 -29.66 7.93 0.11
N ARG A 152 -28.68 7.04 -0.11
CA ARG A 152 -28.94 5.66 -0.52
C ARG A 152 -29.14 4.77 0.72
N PRO A 153 -30.05 3.78 0.66
CA PRO A 153 -30.18 2.79 1.71
C PRO A 153 -28.85 2.08 1.96
N ILE A 154 -28.57 1.75 3.23
CA ILE A 154 -27.43 0.92 3.64
C ILE A 154 -27.42 -0.35 2.78
N PRO A 155 -26.35 -0.59 2.00
CA PRO A 155 -26.18 -1.83 1.27
C PRO A 155 -26.30 -3.06 2.19
N THR A 156 -26.94 -4.10 1.70
CA THR A 156 -27.11 -5.38 2.42
C THR A 156 -25.81 -6.07 2.78
N TYR A 157 -24.66 -5.63 2.24
CA TYR A 157 -23.35 -6.20 2.56
C TYR A 157 -22.64 -5.50 3.73
N ASP A 158 -23.04 -4.29 4.12
CA ASP A 158 -22.33 -3.51 5.15
C ASP A 158 -22.35 -4.21 6.51
N THR A 159 -23.51 -4.78 6.88
CA THR A 159 -23.64 -5.52 8.14
C THR A 159 -22.74 -6.75 8.17
N GLN A 160 -22.64 -7.48 7.06
CA GLN A 160 -21.83 -8.70 6.97
C GLN A 160 -20.35 -8.36 6.93
N PHE A 161 -19.97 -7.31 6.21
CA PHE A 161 -18.62 -6.79 6.24
C PHE A 161 -18.19 -6.39 7.65
N LEU A 162 -19.02 -5.59 8.36
CA LEU A 162 -18.75 -5.21 9.75
C LEU A 162 -18.64 -6.42 10.67
N LYS A 163 -19.52 -7.43 10.53
CA LYS A 163 -19.45 -8.69 11.29
C LYS A 163 -18.16 -9.46 11.02
N VAL A 164 -17.74 -9.55 9.76
CA VAL A 164 -16.50 -10.25 9.35
C VAL A 164 -15.28 -9.58 9.97
N ILE A 165 -15.10 -8.26 9.78
CA ILE A 165 -13.89 -7.57 10.23
C ILE A 165 -13.80 -7.46 11.76
N THR A 166 -14.93 -7.53 12.47
CA THR A 166 -14.98 -7.54 13.94
C THR A 166 -15.09 -8.94 14.54
N HIS A 167 -15.03 -10.00 13.72
CA HIS A 167 -15.27 -11.35 14.19
C HIS A 167 -14.18 -11.80 15.20
N THR A 168 -14.62 -12.44 16.30
CA THR A 168 -13.73 -12.85 17.40
C THR A 168 -12.64 -13.82 16.96
N SER A 169 -12.91 -14.70 16.00
CA SER A 169 -11.89 -15.62 15.45
C SER A 169 -10.78 -14.90 14.69
N LEU A 170 -11.03 -13.69 14.18
CA LEU A 170 -9.99 -12.86 13.57
C LEU A 170 -9.28 -12.01 14.65
N LEU A 171 -10.05 -11.34 15.50
CA LEU A 171 -9.50 -10.38 16.47
C LEU A 171 -8.72 -11.02 17.63
N ASN A 172 -9.11 -12.22 18.08
CA ASN A 172 -8.49 -12.90 19.23
C ASN A 172 -7.44 -13.94 18.84
N CYS A 173 -7.09 -14.03 17.55
CA CYS A 173 -6.19 -15.06 17.04
C CYS A 173 -4.81 -14.48 16.69
N LEU A 174 -3.81 -14.77 17.53
CA LEU A 174 -2.44 -14.26 17.37
C LEU A 174 -1.78 -14.68 16.06
N SER A 175 -2.11 -15.85 15.52
CA SER A 175 -1.48 -16.37 14.29
C SER A 175 -1.89 -15.61 13.03
N VAL A 176 -2.97 -14.81 13.09
CA VAL A 176 -3.45 -14.00 11.96
C VAL A 176 -3.39 -12.51 12.21
N ASP A 177 -2.84 -12.06 13.34
CA ASP A 177 -2.87 -10.66 13.75
C ASP A 177 -2.18 -9.72 12.74
N SER A 178 -1.11 -10.18 12.09
CA SER A 178 -0.44 -9.44 11.01
C SER A 178 -1.33 -9.29 9.77
N PHE A 179 -2.05 -10.34 9.39
CA PHE A 179 -3.00 -10.30 8.26
C PHE A 179 -4.19 -9.41 8.58
N VAL A 180 -4.72 -9.47 9.81
CA VAL A 180 -5.76 -8.55 10.30
C VAL A 180 -5.24 -7.11 10.33
N GLY A 181 -3.96 -6.89 10.67
CA GLY A 181 -3.30 -5.60 10.55
C GLY A 181 -3.29 -5.06 9.12
N ASN A 182 -3.01 -5.92 8.14
CA ASN A 182 -3.08 -5.56 6.72
C ASN A 182 -4.52 -5.24 6.27
N LEU A 183 -5.51 -6.04 6.71
CA LEU A 183 -6.93 -5.80 6.45
C LEU A 183 -7.35 -4.40 6.93
N TYR A 184 -7.03 -4.03 8.16
CA TYR A 184 -7.35 -2.71 8.71
C TYR A 184 -6.53 -1.58 8.07
N THR A 185 -5.34 -1.87 7.54
CA THR A 185 -4.56 -0.89 6.77
C THR A 185 -5.22 -0.61 5.42
N SER A 186 -5.66 -1.65 4.70
CA SER A 186 -6.41 -1.52 3.44
C SER A 186 -7.77 -0.87 3.65
N PHE A 187 -8.52 -1.28 4.67
CA PHE A 187 -9.79 -0.67 5.03
C PHE A 187 -9.63 0.79 5.47
N GLY A 188 -8.61 1.08 6.29
CA GLY A 188 -8.31 2.42 6.79
C GLY A 188 -7.94 3.42 5.69
N GLY A 189 -7.20 2.98 4.67
CA GLY A 189 -6.62 3.89 3.68
C GLY A 189 -5.61 4.86 4.30
N THR A 190 -5.30 5.94 3.59
CA THR A 190 -4.37 6.96 4.08
C THR A 190 -4.89 7.56 5.38
N ASN A 191 -4.13 7.44 6.47
CA ASN A 191 -4.48 7.98 7.79
C ASN A 191 -5.87 7.60 8.34
N GLY A 192 -6.51 6.53 7.84
CA GLY A 192 -7.87 6.17 8.27
C GLY A 192 -9.00 6.87 7.51
N ASP A 193 -8.72 7.75 6.55
CA ASP A 193 -9.71 8.55 5.81
C ASP A 193 -10.84 7.70 5.22
N ARG A 194 -10.50 6.55 4.63
CA ARG A 194 -11.49 5.66 3.98
C ARG A 194 -12.44 5.06 5.01
N ALA A 195 -11.89 4.40 6.03
CA ALA A 195 -12.70 3.77 7.07
C ALA A 195 -13.56 4.79 7.83
N ILE A 196 -13.03 5.98 8.11
CA ILE A 196 -13.78 7.04 8.81
C ILE A 196 -14.93 7.54 7.93
N ARG A 197 -14.68 7.79 6.63
CA ARG A 197 -15.73 8.17 5.67
C ARG A 197 -16.82 7.11 5.56
N TYR A 198 -16.43 5.84 5.45
CA TYR A 198 -17.34 4.69 5.42
C TYR A 198 -18.22 4.64 6.69
N LEU A 199 -17.61 4.66 7.88
CA LEU A 199 -18.36 4.61 9.15
C LEU A 199 -19.33 5.79 9.29
N ARG A 200 -18.94 7.00 8.85
CA ARG A 200 -19.81 8.17 8.82
C ARG A 200 -21.02 7.97 7.89
N SER A 201 -20.78 7.42 6.70
CA SER A 201 -21.84 7.12 5.73
C SER A 201 -22.85 6.11 6.30
N VAL A 202 -22.37 5.05 6.95
CA VAL A 202 -23.23 4.06 7.62
C VAL A 202 -24.06 4.73 8.73
N CYS A 203 -23.45 5.55 9.58
CA CYS A 203 -24.17 6.27 10.64
C CYS A 203 -25.26 7.19 10.07
N ARG A 204 -24.95 7.99 9.05
CA ARG A 204 -25.92 8.89 8.40
C ARG A 204 -27.09 8.14 7.77
N SER A 205 -26.81 7.00 7.14
CA SER A 205 -27.83 6.15 6.54
C SER A 205 -28.73 5.47 7.58
N LEU A 206 -28.22 5.19 8.79
CA LEU A 206 -29.03 4.73 9.92
C LEU A 206 -29.92 5.85 10.45
N LEU A 207 -29.42 7.09 10.50
CA LEU A 207 -30.18 8.25 10.95
C LEU A 207 -31.30 8.62 9.97
N SER A 208 -31.05 8.60 8.66
CA SER A 208 -32.03 8.97 7.61
C SER A 208 -33.24 8.02 7.54
N LYS A 209 -33.04 6.72 7.80
CA LYS A 209 -34.15 5.74 7.90
C LYS A 209 -35.11 6.00 9.06
N GLY A 210 -34.70 6.78 10.06
CA GLY A 210 -35.56 7.13 11.20
C GLY A 210 -36.61 8.21 10.89
N GLU A 211 -36.54 8.89 9.74
CA GLU A 211 -37.41 10.03 9.42
C GLU A 211 -38.46 9.72 8.34
N ALA A 212 -38.30 8.64 7.58
CA ALA A 212 -39.17 8.28 6.46
C ALA A 212 -39.48 6.78 6.43
N THR A 213 -40.63 6.34 6.98
CA THR A 213 -41.61 5.41 6.37
C THR A 213 -42.54 4.75 7.41
N ASN A 214 -43.84 4.71 7.08
CA ASN A 214 -44.93 4.04 7.80
C ASN A 214 -45.02 2.52 7.49
N GLU A 215 -43.92 1.80 7.29
CA GLU A 215 -43.96 0.34 7.08
C GLU A 215 -42.80 -0.39 7.80
N ASN A 216 -43.14 -1.55 8.37
CA ASN A 216 -42.35 -2.32 9.34
C ASN A 216 -40.96 -2.79 8.83
N ALA A 217 -39.90 -2.25 9.47
CA ALA A 217 -38.54 -2.77 9.71
C ALA A 217 -37.37 -2.38 8.76
N PRO A 218 -36.12 -2.20 9.30
CA PRO A 218 -35.70 -2.33 10.69
C PRO A 218 -35.37 -0.98 11.37
N VAL A 219 -35.89 -0.86 12.59
CA VAL A 219 -35.38 -0.01 13.67
C VAL A 219 -33.92 -0.41 13.93
N ILE A 220 -33.04 0.58 14.04
CA ILE A 220 -31.60 0.41 14.34
C ILE A 220 -31.41 -0.62 15.47
N SER A 221 -30.52 -1.62 15.31
CA SER A 221 -30.28 -2.63 16.34
C SER A 221 -29.07 -2.30 17.21
N LEU A 222 -29.13 -2.68 18.50
CA LEU A 222 -28.01 -2.54 19.45
C LEU A 222 -26.72 -3.21 18.92
N ASP A 223 -26.84 -4.36 18.27
CA ASP A 223 -25.70 -5.08 17.69
C ASP A 223 -25.01 -4.28 16.58
N THR A 224 -25.77 -3.53 15.78
CA THR A 224 -25.19 -2.67 14.74
C THR A 224 -24.31 -1.58 15.34
N ILE A 225 -24.74 -0.98 16.46
CA ILE A 225 -23.94 0.04 17.16
C ILE A 225 -22.69 -0.57 17.78
N LYS A 226 -22.80 -1.76 18.38
CA LYS A 226 -21.64 -2.51 18.88
C LYS A 226 -20.62 -2.78 17.77
N LEU A 227 -21.07 -3.25 16.60
CA LEU A 227 -20.22 -3.48 15.43
C LEU A 227 -19.52 -2.20 14.94
N LEU A 228 -20.21 -1.06 14.93
CA LEU A 228 -19.61 0.24 14.57
C LEU A 228 -18.52 0.65 15.57
N LEU A 229 -18.81 0.56 16.87
CA LEU A 229 -17.85 0.88 17.93
C LEU A 229 -16.65 -0.08 17.90
N ASP A 230 -16.86 -1.37 17.66
CA ASP A 230 -15.79 -2.37 17.50
C ASP A 230 -14.91 -2.07 16.31
N THR A 231 -15.52 -1.76 15.17
CA THR A 231 -14.79 -1.41 13.96
C THR A 231 -13.94 -0.16 14.17
N LEU A 232 -14.49 0.88 14.78
CA LEU A 232 -13.76 2.12 15.08
C LEU A 232 -12.63 1.87 16.08
N TYR A 233 -12.89 1.11 17.15
CA TYR A 233 -11.86 0.78 18.13
C TYR A 233 -10.70 0.00 17.50
N GLN A 234 -10.99 -1.00 16.66
CA GLN A 234 -9.97 -1.78 15.97
C GLN A 234 -9.17 -0.92 14.98
N LEU A 235 -9.84 -0.03 14.25
CA LEU A 235 -9.18 0.95 13.38
C LEU A 235 -8.21 1.83 14.18
N LEU A 236 -8.66 2.46 15.27
CA LEU A 236 -7.83 3.32 16.11
C LEU A 236 -6.67 2.55 16.76
N SER A 237 -6.89 1.29 17.11
CA SER A 237 -5.88 0.45 17.75
C SER A 237 -4.77 0.06 16.78
N ARG A 238 -5.14 -0.36 15.56
CA ARG A 238 -4.23 -0.93 14.55
C ARG A 238 -3.63 0.14 13.62
N VAL A 239 -4.44 1.11 13.19
CA VAL A 239 -4.03 2.24 12.34
C VAL A 239 -3.77 3.46 13.22
N ARG A 240 -2.58 3.53 13.85
CA ARG A 240 -2.25 4.61 14.81
C ARG A 240 -2.40 6.02 14.23
N ARG A 241 -2.17 6.19 12.92
CA ARG A 241 -2.33 7.48 12.23
C ARG A 241 -3.79 7.96 12.21
N ALA A 242 -4.75 7.03 12.24
CA ALA A 242 -6.17 7.36 12.30
C ALA A 242 -6.51 8.20 13.52
N ARG A 243 -5.83 8.02 14.66
CA ARG A 243 -6.09 8.79 15.90
C ARG A 243 -5.94 10.30 15.76
N PHE A 244 -5.28 10.77 14.70
CA PHE A 244 -5.06 12.18 14.41
C PHE A 244 -6.03 12.75 13.37
N HIS A 245 -7.01 11.96 12.94
CA HIS A 245 -7.98 12.40 11.94
C HIS A 245 -9.03 13.33 12.55
N ASP A 246 -9.16 14.52 11.96
CA ASP A 246 -9.97 15.62 12.49
C ASP A 246 -11.47 15.28 12.61
N GLU A 247 -11.99 14.38 11.78
CA GLU A 247 -13.41 13.99 11.78
C GLU A 247 -13.80 12.94 12.83
N ILE A 248 -12.86 12.37 13.61
CA ILE A 248 -13.22 11.33 14.58
C ILE A 248 -14.16 11.84 15.68
N PRO A 249 -13.95 13.01 16.31
CA PRO A 249 -14.89 13.55 17.28
C PRO A 249 -16.31 13.64 16.71
N ALA A 250 -16.44 14.17 15.49
CA ALA A 250 -17.72 14.26 14.80
C ALA A 250 -18.32 12.88 14.45
N LEU A 251 -17.50 11.86 14.18
CA LEU A 251 -17.97 10.47 14.01
C LEU A 251 -18.45 9.87 15.33
N LEU A 252 -17.75 10.09 16.44
CA LEU A 252 -18.18 9.63 17.76
C LEU A 252 -19.52 10.26 18.16
N ASP A 253 -19.70 11.55 17.87
CA ASP A 253 -20.97 12.24 18.12
C ASP A 253 -22.10 11.70 17.23
N LEU A 254 -21.82 11.39 15.96
CA LEU A 254 -22.78 10.69 15.09
C LEU A 254 -23.16 9.31 15.63
N ILE A 255 -22.21 8.54 16.16
CA ILE A 255 -22.50 7.23 16.76
C ILE A 255 -23.34 7.40 18.04
N ARG A 256 -23.08 8.43 18.86
CA ARG A 256 -23.94 8.76 20.01
C ARG A 256 -25.36 9.10 19.59
N GLU A 257 -25.52 9.86 18.51
CA GLU A 257 -26.84 10.21 17.98
C GLU A 257 -27.61 8.96 17.52
N VAL A 258 -26.93 8.03 16.83
CA VAL A 258 -27.49 6.72 16.46
C VAL A 258 -27.86 5.91 17.70
N ALA A 259 -27.03 5.93 18.76
CA ALA A 259 -27.31 5.25 20.03
C ALA A 259 -28.51 5.86 20.77
N PHE A 260 -28.69 7.18 20.70
CA PHE A 260 -29.83 7.87 21.31
C PHE A 260 -31.16 7.43 20.68
N LYS A 261 -31.19 7.14 19.36
CA LYS A 261 -32.40 6.62 18.69
C LYS A 261 -32.88 5.27 19.23
N ILE A 262 -32.03 4.50 19.90
CA ILE A 262 -32.41 3.21 20.51
C ILE A 262 -32.49 3.26 22.04
N ALA A 263 -32.25 4.43 22.65
CA ALA A 263 -32.17 4.60 24.10
C ALA A 263 -33.48 4.21 24.82
N GLU A 264 -34.63 4.42 24.17
CA GLU A 264 -35.94 4.02 24.71
C GLU A 264 -36.18 2.51 24.65
N THR A 265 -35.45 1.79 23.81
CA THR A 265 -35.62 0.34 23.57
C THR A 265 -34.57 -0.54 24.25
N CYS A 266 -33.45 0.02 24.67
CA CYS A 266 -32.34 -0.72 25.28
C CYS A 266 -32.32 -0.60 26.81
N SER A 267 -31.67 -1.55 27.48
CA SER A 267 -31.48 -1.46 28.93
C SER A 267 -30.50 -0.32 29.28
N LYS A 268 -30.65 0.27 30.47
CA LYS A 268 -29.71 1.29 30.97
C LYS A 268 -28.26 0.78 30.97
N ALA A 269 -28.05 -0.49 31.33
CA ALA A 269 -26.72 -1.11 31.35
C ALA A 269 -26.09 -1.22 29.95
N ASP A 270 -26.89 -1.52 28.91
CA ASP A 270 -26.40 -1.54 27.54
C ASP A 270 -25.96 -0.15 27.09
N PHE A 271 -26.77 0.87 27.40
CA PHE A 271 -26.47 2.26 27.05
C PHE A 271 -25.20 2.77 27.76
N ASP A 272 -25.08 2.52 29.07
CA ASP A 272 -23.88 2.86 29.85
C ASP A 272 -22.62 2.14 29.29
N GLY A 273 -22.79 0.92 28.79
CA GLY A 273 -21.74 0.16 28.12
C GLY A 273 -21.29 0.77 26.78
N LEU A 274 -22.23 1.29 25.97
CA LEU A 274 -21.91 2.02 24.75
C LEU A 274 -21.15 3.31 25.05
N GLU A 275 -21.60 4.10 26.02
CA GLU A 275 -20.94 5.36 26.39
C GLU A 275 -19.53 5.11 26.92
N SER A 276 -19.37 4.12 27.81
CA SER A 276 -18.05 3.71 28.34
C SER A 276 -17.05 3.38 27.22
N ARG A 277 -17.52 2.74 26.14
CA ARG A 277 -16.67 2.42 24.98
C ARG A 277 -16.29 3.66 24.18
N ILE A 278 -17.20 4.61 24.04
CA ILE A 278 -16.94 5.89 23.38
C ILE A 278 -15.90 6.67 24.18
N GLU A 279 -16.02 6.73 25.52
CA GLU A 279 -15.04 7.36 26.41
C GLU A 279 -13.65 6.73 26.28
N VAL A 280 -13.55 5.41 26.19
CA VAL A 280 -12.26 4.72 25.95
C VAL A 280 -11.62 5.19 24.63
N MET A 281 -12.40 5.31 23.56
CA MET A 281 -11.89 5.80 22.28
C MET A 281 -11.49 7.28 22.34
N GLN A 282 -12.26 8.12 23.03
CA GLN A 282 -11.90 9.50 23.30
C GLN A 282 -10.58 9.60 24.07
N SER A 283 -10.39 8.77 25.10
CA SER A 283 -9.15 8.71 25.88
C SER A 283 -7.95 8.27 25.03
N LEU A 284 -8.12 7.30 24.12
CA LEU A 284 -7.09 6.88 23.18
C LEU A 284 -6.64 8.03 22.26
N ILE A 285 -7.59 8.83 21.78
CA ILE A 285 -7.33 10.01 20.94
C ILE A 285 -6.65 11.12 21.75
N SER A 286 -7.20 11.48 22.92
CA SER A 286 -6.61 12.49 23.80
C SER A 286 -5.21 12.10 24.27
N SER A 287 -4.93 10.80 24.46
CA SER A 287 -3.59 10.29 24.78
C SER A 287 -2.63 10.41 23.60
N ALA A 288 -3.08 10.13 22.38
CA ALA A 288 -2.30 10.34 21.16
C ALA A 288 -2.01 11.83 20.93
N ASN A 289 -3.00 12.70 21.12
CA ASN A 289 -2.84 14.15 21.00
C ASN A 289 -1.96 14.72 22.13
N ARG A 290 -2.05 14.20 23.36
CA ARG A 290 -1.10 14.56 24.43
C ARG A 290 0.35 14.18 24.11
N LYS A 291 0.58 13.09 23.37
CA LYS A 291 1.93 12.74 22.87
C LYS A 291 2.42 13.71 21.78
N LEU A 292 1.53 14.27 20.96
CA LEU A 292 1.89 15.32 19.97
C LEU A 292 2.29 16.64 20.63
N ILE A 293 1.69 16.99 21.78
CA ILE A 293 1.96 18.25 22.49
C ILE A 293 3.36 18.28 23.11
N HIS A 294 4.05 17.14 23.21
CA HIS A 294 5.43 17.12 23.68
C HIS A 294 6.39 17.58 22.55
N PRO A 295 7.21 18.63 22.76
CA PRO A 295 8.16 19.13 21.75
C PRO A 295 9.05 18.04 21.15
N GLY A 296 9.37 17.00 21.94
CA GLY A 296 10.16 15.86 21.52
C GLY A 296 9.49 14.95 20.48
N TYR A 297 8.16 14.86 20.42
CA TYR A 297 7.45 14.02 19.43
C TYR A 297 7.33 14.73 18.07
N ILE A 298 7.07 16.03 18.07
CA ILE A 298 7.09 16.85 16.84
C ILE A 298 8.49 16.84 16.25
N ASP A 299 9.51 17.07 17.07
CA ASP A 299 10.90 17.00 16.66
C ASP A 299 11.29 15.57 16.20
N SER A 300 10.83 14.52 16.86
CA SER A 300 11.00 13.13 16.38
C SER A 300 10.31 12.89 15.05
N THR A 301 9.11 13.46 14.83
CA THR A 301 8.37 13.36 13.57
C THR A 301 9.10 14.12 12.46
N PHE A 302 9.67 15.30 12.73
CA PHE A 302 10.55 15.99 11.80
C PHE A 302 11.82 15.20 11.49
N ARG A 303 12.42 14.54 12.48
CA ARG A 303 13.61 13.68 12.28
C ARG A 303 13.28 12.44 11.45
N LEU A 304 12.16 11.77 11.76
CA LEU A 304 11.69 10.58 11.03
C LEU A 304 11.29 10.95 9.60
N LEU A 305 10.49 12.00 9.41
CA LEU A 305 10.12 12.48 8.07
C LEU A 305 11.35 12.87 7.25
N ARG A 306 12.33 13.54 7.87
CA ARG A 306 13.61 13.86 7.22
C ARG A 306 14.41 12.59 6.90
N HIS A 307 14.38 11.59 7.77
CA HIS A 307 15.06 10.32 7.56
C HIS A 307 14.39 9.47 6.47
N ASP A 308 13.06 9.41 6.44
CA ASP A 308 12.33 8.62 5.45
C ASP A 308 12.42 9.24 4.05
N ILE A 309 12.43 10.58 3.96
CA ILE A 309 12.54 11.30 2.68
C ILE A 309 13.99 11.44 2.23
N PHE A 310 14.88 11.92 3.10
CA PHE A 310 16.25 12.25 2.74
C PHE A 310 17.28 11.23 3.24
N GLY A 311 16.86 10.15 3.90
CA GLY A 311 17.79 9.13 4.43
C GLY A 311 18.59 8.48 3.32
N SER A 312 17.91 8.01 2.27
CA SER A 312 18.56 7.45 1.06
C SER A 312 19.51 8.46 0.41
N ALA A 313 19.09 9.72 0.26
CA ALA A 313 19.92 10.79 -0.28
C ALA A 313 21.16 11.07 0.60
N LYS A 314 20.98 11.10 1.92
CA LYS A 314 22.04 11.30 2.90
C LYS A 314 23.06 10.16 2.86
N ASP A 315 22.61 8.93 2.75
CA ASP A 315 23.51 7.76 2.73
C ASP A 315 24.32 7.73 1.43
N VAL A 316 23.68 7.97 0.28
CA VAL A 316 24.38 8.14 -1.00
C VAL A 316 25.41 9.26 -0.94
N LEU A 317 25.04 10.43 -0.41
CA LEU A 317 25.97 11.56 -0.29
C LEU A 317 27.11 11.27 0.69
N ARG A 318 26.85 10.56 1.79
CA ARG A 318 27.87 10.16 2.75
C ARG A 318 28.92 9.28 2.09
N ASP A 319 28.48 8.28 1.34
CA ASP A 319 29.36 7.36 0.63
C ASP A 319 30.19 8.12 -0.42
N LEU A 320 29.56 8.99 -1.21
CA LEU A 320 30.25 9.84 -2.18
C LEU A 320 31.25 10.81 -1.53
N LEU A 321 30.93 11.35 -0.35
CA LEU A 321 31.79 12.26 0.40
C LEU A 321 32.95 11.56 1.11
N GLN A 322 32.94 10.23 1.25
CA GLN A 322 34.03 9.44 1.87
C GLN A 322 35.04 8.84 0.87
N GLN A 323 34.69 8.66 -0.41
CA GLN A 323 35.55 7.98 -1.41
C GLN A 323 36.71 8.84 -1.95
N ASN A 324 37.97 8.40 -1.99
CA ASN A 324 39.06 9.29 -2.45
C ASN A 324 39.03 9.63 -3.95
N ASP A 325 38.47 8.76 -4.80
CA ASP A 325 38.37 8.95 -6.25
C ASP A 325 36.90 8.88 -6.72
N LEU A 326 36.41 9.99 -7.25
CA LEU A 326 35.04 10.12 -7.78
C LEU A 326 34.87 9.40 -9.14
N THR A 327 35.96 9.04 -9.82
CA THR A 327 35.93 8.40 -11.14
C THR A 327 35.83 6.87 -11.07
N GLN A 328 36.19 6.26 -9.93
CA GLN A 328 36.16 4.81 -9.70
C GLN A 328 34.82 4.28 -9.18
N PHE A 329 33.77 5.11 -9.14
CA PHE A 329 32.42 4.72 -8.71
C PHE A 329 31.69 3.82 -9.76
N SER A 330 32.43 2.95 -10.42
CA SER A 330 31.90 1.87 -11.25
C SER A 330 31.43 0.73 -10.34
N TYR A 331 30.14 0.39 -10.40
CA TYR A 331 29.50 -0.78 -9.79
C TYR A 331 28.99 -0.71 -8.34
N PHE A 332 28.20 0.31 -7.99
CA PHE A 332 26.97 0.02 -7.24
C PHE A 332 25.84 -0.28 -8.23
N SER A 333 25.91 -1.47 -8.85
CA SER A 333 24.75 -2.11 -9.47
C SER A 333 24.10 -2.98 -8.40
N GLY A 334 23.47 -2.34 -7.43
CA GLY A 334 22.50 -2.98 -6.54
C GLY A 334 21.13 -2.44 -6.95
N LYS A 335 20.15 -3.31 -7.14
CA LYS A 335 18.77 -2.97 -7.51
C LYS A 335 18.04 -2.00 -6.55
N ASP A 336 18.70 -1.51 -5.50
CA ASP A 336 18.16 -0.67 -4.40
C ASP A 336 19.02 0.57 -4.09
N SER A 337 19.89 1.04 -4.99
CA SER A 337 20.61 2.30 -4.74
C SER A 337 19.67 3.48 -4.89
N GLY A 338 19.30 4.15 -3.79
CA GLY A 338 18.35 5.28 -3.75
C GLY A 338 18.77 6.56 -4.50
N ALA A 339 19.75 6.52 -5.41
CA ALA A 339 20.06 7.60 -6.36
C ALA A 339 20.64 7.11 -7.70
N HIS A 340 20.48 7.91 -8.75
CA HIS A 340 21.14 7.76 -10.05
C HIS A 340 22.32 8.72 -10.18
N LEU A 341 23.44 8.23 -10.71
CA LEU A 341 24.67 9.01 -10.87
C LEU A 341 24.95 9.31 -12.34
N TYR A 342 25.27 10.57 -12.63
CA TYR A 342 25.66 11.04 -13.95
C TYR A 342 27.08 11.63 -13.88
N LEU A 343 28.03 10.93 -14.49
CA LEU A 343 29.45 11.27 -14.45
C LEU A 343 29.82 12.36 -15.45
N GLY A 344 30.90 13.08 -15.15
CA GLY A 344 31.40 14.15 -16.03
C GLY A 344 30.42 15.31 -16.13
N ALA A 345 29.69 15.58 -15.05
CA ALA A 345 28.75 16.67 -15.00
C ALA A 345 29.49 18.02 -15.09
N GLN A 346 28.94 18.94 -15.86
CA GLN A 346 29.48 20.28 -16.10
C GLN A 346 28.36 21.29 -16.21
N THR A 347 28.70 22.56 -16.01
CA THR A 347 27.75 23.67 -16.08
C THR A 347 28.08 24.56 -17.29
N PRO A 348 27.63 24.21 -18.51
CA PRO A 348 28.01 24.94 -19.72
C PRO A 348 27.41 26.36 -19.83
N HIS A 349 26.23 26.59 -19.27
CA HIS A 349 25.52 27.87 -19.43
C HIS A 349 24.81 28.29 -18.14
N ILE A 350 24.83 29.58 -17.85
CA ILE A 350 23.99 30.24 -16.84
C ILE A 350 23.21 31.35 -17.56
N PHE A 351 21.91 31.43 -17.32
CA PHE A 351 21.05 32.41 -17.96
C PHE A 351 19.91 32.82 -17.02
N ILE A 352 19.19 33.89 -17.39
CA ILE A 352 18.01 34.33 -16.67
C ILE A 352 16.80 33.96 -17.52
N ASN A 353 15.83 33.26 -16.93
CA ASN A 353 14.61 32.85 -17.63
C ASN A 353 13.63 34.05 -17.79
N GLU A 354 12.53 33.85 -18.52
CA GLU A 354 11.51 34.88 -18.76
C GLU A 354 10.84 35.37 -17.46
N ARG A 355 10.88 34.54 -16.40
CA ARG A 355 10.37 34.86 -15.06
C ARG A 355 11.40 35.59 -14.19
N LYS A 356 12.54 36.00 -14.77
CA LYS A 356 13.67 36.65 -14.08
C LYS A 356 14.35 35.78 -13.02
N GLU A 357 14.26 34.47 -13.15
CA GLU A 357 14.94 33.52 -12.27
C GLU A 357 16.29 33.09 -12.88
N LEU A 358 17.30 32.92 -12.03
CA LEU A 358 18.61 32.44 -12.44
C LEU A 358 18.56 30.92 -12.66
N GLU A 359 18.75 30.51 -13.91
CA GLU A 359 18.80 29.12 -14.32
C GLU A 359 20.17 28.77 -14.91
N SER A 360 20.43 27.48 -14.96
CA SER A 360 21.66 26.95 -15.50
C SER A 360 21.41 25.65 -16.24
N THR A 361 22.22 25.40 -17.25
CA THR A 361 22.27 24.11 -17.92
C THR A 361 23.32 23.25 -17.26
N VAL A 362 22.97 22.00 -16.94
CA VAL A 362 23.93 20.99 -16.48
C VAL A 362 23.99 19.89 -17.53
N SER A 363 25.18 19.68 -18.11
CA SER A 363 25.46 18.60 -19.03
C SER A 363 26.21 17.47 -18.34
N PHE A 364 26.10 16.25 -18.85
CA PHE A 364 26.77 15.08 -18.28
C PHE A 364 27.04 14.00 -19.34
N THR A 365 27.79 12.96 -18.98
CA THR A 365 28.10 11.85 -19.87
C THR A 365 26.87 10.96 -20.08
N THR A 366 26.61 10.57 -21.33
CA THR A 366 25.49 9.69 -21.65
C THR A 366 25.55 8.37 -20.87
N PRO A 367 24.49 8.01 -20.12
CA PRO A 367 24.46 6.76 -19.37
C PRO A 367 24.71 5.54 -20.27
N PRO A 368 25.44 4.51 -19.80
CA PRO A 368 25.74 3.31 -20.60
C PRO A 368 24.50 2.61 -21.15
N GLN A 369 23.39 2.65 -20.40
CA GLN A 369 22.09 2.07 -20.77
C GLN A 369 21.48 2.76 -22.00
N VAL A 370 21.80 4.03 -22.23
CA VAL A 370 21.23 4.87 -23.29
C VAL A 370 22.19 4.98 -24.47
N ARG A 371 23.51 4.90 -24.21
CA ARG A 371 24.57 5.10 -25.20
C ARG A 371 24.47 4.21 -26.45
N LYS A 372 23.97 2.98 -26.32
CA LYS A 372 23.82 2.03 -27.44
C LYS A 372 22.48 2.11 -28.18
N LYS A 373 21.53 2.92 -27.69
CA LYS A 373 20.19 3.04 -28.27
C LYS A 373 20.17 4.05 -29.41
N SER A 374 19.30 3.84 -30.39
CA SER A 374 19.02 4.84 -31.44
C SER A 374 18.39 6.11 -30.85
N SER A 375 18.49 7.27 -31.51
CA SER A 375 18.00 8.52 -30.93
C SER A 375 16.51 8.49 -30.57
N ASN A 376 15.67 7.78 -31.34
CA ASN A 376 14.24 7.65 -31.03
C ASN A 376 14.00 6.78 -29.78
N GLU A 377 14.80 5.72 -29.60
CA GLU A 377 14.74 4.89 -28.40
C GLU A 377 15.32 5.62 -27.18
N GLN A 378 16.29 6.52 -27.37
CA GLN A 378 16.77 7.40 -26.32
C GLN A 378 15.66 8.36 -25.86
N CYS A 379 14.93 8.98 -26.81
CA CYS A 379 13.78 9.84 -26.49
C CYS A 379 12.75 9.09 -25.64
N ARG A 380 12.31 7.91 -26.11
CA ARG A 380 11.35 7.07 -25.37
C ARG A 380 11.87 6.69 -23.99
N TRP A 381 13.13 6.27 -23.91
CA TRP A 381 13.72 5.87 -22.63
C TRP A 381 13.74 7.01 -21.61
N TRP A 382 14.09 8.23 -22.03
CA TRP A 382 14.06 9.39 -21.14
C TRP A 382 12.63 9.79 -20.74
N GLN A 383 11.67 9.72 -21.67
CA GLN A 383 10.25 10.00 -21.42
C GLN A 383 9.63 9.00 -20.43
N ASP A 384 9.91 7.71 -20.61
CA ASP A 384 9.36 6.64 -19.76
C ASP A 384 10.07 6.58 -18.40
N SER A 385 11.30 7.08 -18.30
CA SER A 385 12.04 7.07 -17.03
C SER A 385 11.58 8.19 -16.10
N ASN A 386 11.39 7.87 -14.81
CA ASN A 386 11.18 8.84 -13.72
C ASN A 386 12.45 9.62 -13.30
N ARG A 387 13.46 9.66 -14.17
CA ARG A 387 14.76 10.25 -13.89
C ARG A 387 14.76 11.73 -14.28
N LEU A 388 15.40 12.56 -13.45
CA LEU A 388 15.57 14.00 -13.70
C LEU A 388 14.25 14.71 -14.03
N GLU A 389 13.16 14.36 -13.33
CA GLU A 389 11.85 14.97 -13.52
C GLU A 389 11.83 16.45 -13.14
N GLU A 390 10.95 17.22 -13.76
CA GLU A 390 10.76 18.63 -13.40
C GLU A 390 10.30 18.76 -11.94
N GLY A 391 10.89 19.70 -11.22
CA GLY A 391 10.74 19.89 -9.77
C GLY A 391 11.58 18.95 -8.91
N SER A 392 12.28 17.96 -9.49
CA SER A 392 13.12 17.05 -8.72
C SER A 392 14.39 17.74 -8.19
N LEU A 393 14.81 17.32 -7.00
CA LEU A 393 16.04 17.74 -6.36
C LEU A 393 17.19 16.88 -6.85
N VAL A 394 18.22 17.56 -7.35
CA VAL A 394 19.48 16.95 -7.76
C VAL A 394 20.64 17.61 -7.03
N CYS A 395 21.75 16.89 -6.89
CA CYS A 395 22.95 17.40 -6.25
C CYS A 395 24.12 17.36 -7.23
N PHE A 396 24.81 18.49 -7.41
CA PHE A 396 26.07 18.54 -8.13
C PHE A 396 27.22 18.46 -7.14
N LEU A 397 28.01 17.39 -7.21
CA LEU A 397 29.19 17.17 -6.38
C LEU A 397 30.45 17.47 -7.20
N THR A 398 31.25 18.43 -6.74
CA THR A 398 32.55 18.76 -7.34
C THR A 398 33.66 18.59 -6.31
N SER A 399 34.85 18.24 -6.79
CA SER A 399 36.07 18.27 -5.98
C SER A 399 36.91 19.49 -6.37
N GLN A 400 37.34 20.28 -5.38
CA GLN A 400 38.28 21.38 -5.60
C GLN A 400 39.46 21.21 -4.64
N ALA A 401 40.63 20.90 -5.20
CA ALA A 401 41.84 20.53 -4.45
C ALA A 401 41.59 19.33 -3.51
N THR A 402 41.40 19.60 -2.21
CA THR A 402 41.20 18.61 -1.13
C THR A 402 39.80 18.66 -0.51
N HIS A 403 38.97 19.64 -0.88
CA HIS A 403 37.63 19.81 -0.32
C HIS A 403 36.56 19.49 -1.37
N ARG A 404 35.63 18.62 -0.98
CA ARG A 404 34.41 18.40 -1.74
C ARG A 404 33.40 19.50 -1.45
N ARG A 405 32.72 19.93 -2.50
CA ARG A 405 31.60 20.87 -2.40
C ARG A 405 30.40 20.26 -3.11
N LEU A 406 29.25 20.37 -2.48
CA LEU A 406 27.97 20.09 -3.11
C LEU A 406 27.17 21.38 -3.30
N ILE A 407 26.31 21.36 -4.31
CA ILE A 407 25.25 22.35 -4.53
C ILE A 407 23.97 21.61 -4.87
N PHE A 408 22.88 22.01 -4.22
CA PHE A 408 21.55 21.46 -4.45
C PHE A 408 20.82 22.29 -5.51
N LEU A 409 20.29 21.61 -6.50
CA LEU A 409 19.64 22.19 -7.66
C LEU A 409 18.26 21.55 -7.83
N GLU A 410 17.32 22.32 -8.34
CA GLU A 410 15.99 21.85 -8.72
C GLU A 410 15.91 21.80 -10.24
N VAL A 411 15.47 20.68 -10.80
CA VAL A 411 15.28 20.54 -12.25
C VAL A 411 14.09 21.38 -12.70
N THR A 412 14.31 22.29 -13.64
CA THR A 412 13.25 23.16 -14.18
C THR A 412 12.76 22.71 -15.55
N LEU A 413 13.58 21.99 -16.31
CA LEU A 413 13.20 21.47 -17.63
C LEU A 413 13.89 20.14 -17.93
N LYS A 414 13.07 19.14 -18.31
CA LYS A 414 13.52 17.84 -18.82
C LYS A 414 13.14 17.69 -20.29
N ASN A 415 14.01 18.15 -21.20
CA ASN A 415 13.74 18.04 -22.64
C ASN A 415 14.23 16.69 -23.21
N ALA A 416 13.34 15.71 -23.26
CA ALA A 416 13.56 14.41 -23.89
C ALA A 416 13.22 14.37 -25.40
N SER A 417 12.70 15.47 -25.96
CA SER A 417 12.23 15.54 -27.35
C SER A 417 13.30 16.09 -28.30
N LYS A 418 13.20 15.74 -29.60
CA LYS A 418 14.00 16.34 -30.68
C LYS A 418 13.38 17.64 -31.23
N ASP A 419 12.33 18.16 -30.60
CA ASP A 419 11.54 19.23 -31.20
C ASP A 419 12.34 20.53 -31.34
N ARG A 420 12.24 21.17 -32.51
CA ARG A 420 13.09 22.30 -32.90
C ARG A 420 12.76 23.57 -32.12
N ALA A 421 11.55 23.67 -31.58
CA ALA A 421 11.07 24.86 -30.86
C ALA A 421 11.80 25.12 -29.53
N HIS A 422 12.35 24.09 -28.88
CA HIS A 422 13.00 24.18 -27.56
C HIS A 422 14.52 23.92 -27.58
N GLN A 423 15.16 23.93 -28.76
CA GLN A 423 16.58 23.59 -28.94
C GLN A 423 17.58 24.50 -28.22
N ASN A 424 17.14 25.65 -27.69
CA ASN A 424 18.06 26.70 -27.27
C ASN A 424 18.49 26.67 -25.79
N LYS A 425 18.02 25.73 -24.96
CA LYS A 425 18.33 25.75 -23.51
C LYS A 425 19.02 24.47 -23.01
N SER A 426 18.40 23.30 -23.18
CA SER A 426 18.99 22.00 -22.82
C SER A 426 18.26 20.87 -23.54
N SER A 427 18.94 19.74 -23.76
CA SER A 427 18.34 18.54 -24.37
C SER A 427 19.06 17.28 -23.92
N LEU A 428 18.28 16.25 -23.58
CA LEU A 428 18.76 14.92 -23.22
C LEU A 428 19.06 14.04 -24.44
N VAL A 429 18.54 14.40 -25.62
CA VAL A 429 18.74 13.66 -26.86
C VAL A 429 19.23 14.61 -27.95
N SER A 430 20.56 14.68 -28.09
CA SER A 430 21.22 15.50 -29.09
C SER A 430 22.31 14.70 -29.80
N ASP A 431 22.41 14.88 -31.12
CA ASP A 431 23.45 14.24 -31.92
C ASP A 431 24.78 15.05 -31.88
N LYS A 432 24.74 16.30 -31.38
CA LYS A 432 25.90 17.23 -31.39
C LYS A 432 26.45 17.56 -29.99
N PHE A 433 25.60 17.50 -28.97
CA PHE A 433 25.94 17.94 -27.62
C PHE A 433 25.69 16.81 -26.60
N PRO A 434 26.44 16.77 -25.50
CA PRO A 434 26.15 15.84 -24.41
C PRO A 434 24.74 16.09 -23.85
N PRO A 435 24.10 15.04 -23.28
CA PRO A 435 22.79 15.18 -22.66
C PRO A 435 22.86 16.22 -21.54
N SER A 436 21.82 17.05 -21.47
CA SER A 436 21.74 18.15 -20.52
C SER A 436 20.32 18.41 -20.05
N ILE A 437 20.21 19.00 -18.87
CA ILE A 437 18.98 19.46 -18.25
C ILE A 437 19.10 20.93 -17.85
N THR A 438 17.97 21.60 -17.65
CA THR A 438 17.95 22.93 -17.05
C THR A 438 17.58 22.83 -15.57
N VAL A 439 18.27 23.60 -14.75
CA VAL A 439 18.14 23.60 -13.30
C VAL A 439 18.20 25.01 -12.74
N LYS A 440 17.68 25.20 -11.53
CA LYS A 440 17.85 26.41 -10.71
C LYS A 440 18.40 26.04 -9.33
N LEU A 441 18.89 27.02 -8.57
CA LEU A 441 19.29 26.80 -7.19
C LEU A 441 18.09 26.36 -6.34
N ALA A 442 18.21 25.25 -5.62
CA ALA A 442 17.17 24.81 -4.68
C ALA A 442 17.02 25.78 -3.50
N THR A 443 18.15 26.36 -3.06
CA THR A 443 18.19 27.44 -2.07
C THR A 443 19.08 28.56 -2.59
N CYS A 444 18.54 29.77 -2.69
CA CYS A 444 19.30 30.94 -3.16
C CYS A 444 20.11 31.55 -2.01
N LEU A 445 21.22 30.90 -1.63
CA LEU A 445 22.20 31.44 -0.68
C LEU A 445 23.39 32.03 -1.42
N GLN A 446 24.03 33.05 -0.83
CA GLN A 446 25.20 33.71 -1.42
C GLN A 446 26.33 32.71 -1.72
N GLN A 447 26.55 31.72 -0.85
CA GLN A 447 27.58 30.70 -1.04
C GLN A 447 27.29 29.76 -2.22
N GLU A 448 26.03 29.40 -2.41
CA GLU A 448 25.56 28.56 -3.53
C GLU A 448 25.69 29.29 -4.86
N LEU A 449 25.35 30.59 -4.88
CA LEU A 449 25.55 31.45 -6.05
C LEU A 449 27.04 31.55 -6.45
N ILE A 450 27.93 31.74 -5.48
CA ILE A 450 29.38 31.76 -5.71
C ILE A 450 29.86 30.41 -6.26
N LEU A 451 29.35 29.31 -5.72
CA LEU A 451 29.71 27.96 -6.18
C LEU A 451 29.22 27.71 -7.61
N LEU A 452 27.96 28.04 -7.93
CA LEU A 452 27.41 27.92 -9.28
C LEU A 452 28.19 28.77 -10.29
N ALA A 453 28.49 30.03 -9.95
CA ALA A 453 29.33 30.90 -10.77
C ALA A 453 30.74 30.31 -10.94
N GLY A 454 31.28 29.65 -9.92
CA GLY A 454 32.54 28.92 -9.96
C GLY A 454 32.50 27.70 -10.90
N LEU A 455 31.42 26.90 -10.85
CA LEU A 455 31.21 25.75 -11.74
C LEU A 455 31.26 26.18 -13.22
N TYR A 456 30.58 27.28 -13.54
CA TYR A 456 30.56 27.86 -14.90
C TYR A 456 31.90 28.49 -15.30
N SER A 457 32.39 29.46 -14.52
CA SER A 457 33.58 30.25 -14.90
C SER A 457 34.86 29.43 -14.94
N LYS A 458 35.02 28.46 -14.02
CA LYS A 458 36.21 27.60 -13.93
C LYS A 458 36.03 26.26 -14.63
N LYS A 459 34.86 26.01 -15.25
CA LYS A 459 34.50 24.75 -15.93
C LYS A 459 34.76 23.52 -15.06
N LEU A 460 34.37 23.60 -13.80
CA LEU A 460 34.59 22.50 -12.86
C LEU A 460 33.75 21.28 -13.27
N THR A 461 34.37 20.11 -13.20
CA THR A 461 33.72 18.84 -13.52
C THR A 461 33.31 18.12 -12.24
N GLY A 462 32.18 17.44 -12.27
CA GLY A 462 31.67 16.73 -11.11
C GLY A 462 30.81 15.52 -11.44
N ILE A 463 30.03 15.12 -10.45
CA ILE A 463 28.98 14.12 -10.56
C ILE A 463 27.66 14.79 -10.27
N LEU A 464 26.67 14.56 -11.12
CA LEU A 464 25.29 14.91 -10.83
C LEU A 464 24.58 13.69 -10.24
N VAL A 465 23.90 13.90 -9.12
CA VAL A 465 23.20 12.87 -8.35
C VAL A 465 21.71 13.19 -8.38
N ASP A 466 20.90 12.21 -8.79
CA ASP A 466 19.43 12.29 -8.84
C ASP A 466 18.84 11.32 -7.80
N PHE A 467 18.08 11.83 -6.84
CA PHE A 467 17.59 11.08 -5.69
C PHE A 467 16.23 10.40 -5.90
N HIS A 468 15.93 9.94 -7.12
CA HIS A 468 14.65 9.27 -7.45
C HIS A 468 13.41 10.16 -7.24
N GLY A 469 13.39 11.33 -7.87
CA GLY A 469 12.16 12.14 -7.91
C GLY A 469 11.79 12.78 -6.57
N LEU A 470 12.76 13.03 -5.68
CA LEU A 470 12.56 13.89 -4.51
C LEU A 470 12.14 15.29 -4.98
N ILE A 471 10.87 15.68 -4.81
CA ILE A 471 10.38 17.01 -5.21
C ILE A 471 10.21 17.86 -3.95
N PRO A 472 11.09 18.84 -3.66
CA PRO A 472 11.03 19.62 -2.41
C PRO A 472 9.67 20.29 -2.18
N ALA A 473 9.03 20.73 -3.26
CA ALA A 473 7.74 21.41 -3.21
C ALA A 473 6.60 20.55 -2.64
N THR A 474 6.64 19.21 -2.77
CA THR A 474 5.59 18.34 -2.21
C THR A 474 5.62 18.29 -0.69
N PHE A 475 6.73 18.70 -0.06
CA PHE A 475 6.89 18.69 1.40
C PHE A 475 6.51 20.02 2.05
N VAL A 476 6.44 21.11 1.30
CA VAL A 476 6.11 22.45 1.84
C VAL A 476 4.73 22.46 2.53
N PRO A 477 3.66 21.87 1.97
CA PRO A 477 2.36 21.80 2.67
C PRO A 477 2.44 20.99 3.97
N ILE A 478 3.17 19.88 3.96
CA ILE A 478 3.35 19.01 5.13
C ILE A 478 4.11 19.76 6.24
N LEU A 479 5.20 20.44 5.89
CA LEU A 479 5.98 21.25 6.81
C LEU A 479 5.16 22.42 7.37
N LYS A 480 4.36 23.11 6.54
CA LYS A 480 3.46 24.18 6.99
C LYS A 480 2.41 23.66 7.96
N ASN A 481 1.82 22.49 7.69
CA ASN A 481 0.85 21.86 8.60
C ASN A 481 1.50 21.48 9.94
N LEU A 482 2.70 20.89 9.92
CA LEU A 482 3.43 20.55 11.15
C LEU A 482 3.85 21.81 11.94
N GLN A 483 4.28 22.87 11.25
CA GLN A 483 4.60 24.17 11.87
C GLN A 483 3.37 24.89 12.43
N ARG A 484 2.20 24.71 11.81
CA ARG A 484 0.92 25.20 12.32
C ARG A 484 0.55 24.47 13.61
N ILE A 485 0.63 23.14 13.61
CA ILE A 485 0.39 22.29 14.77
C ILE A 485 1.34 22.64 15.93
N GLN A 486 2.61 22.89 15.63
CA GLN A 486 3.58 23.35 16.65
C GLN A 486 3.17 24.69 17.27
N ARG A 487 2.82 25.68 16.44
CA ARG A 487 2.40 27.01 16.92
C ARG A 487 1.11 26.93 17.73
N GLU A 488 0.10 26.23 17.23
CA GLU A 488 -1.18 26.02 17.93
C GLU A 488 -0.99 25.29 19.27
N GLY A 489 -0.05 24.34 19.35
CA GLY A 489 0.35 23.68 20.59
C GLY A 489 1.07 24.58 21.60
N GLU A 490 1.91 25.51 21.14
CA GLU A 490 2.59 26.51 21.99
C GLU A 490 1.59 27.53 22.58
N TYR A 491 0.59 27.96 21.81
CA TYR A 491 -0.47 28.86 22.29
C TYR A 491 -1.36 28.20 23.36
N ALA A 492 -1.68 26.91 23.22
CA ALA A 492 -2.45 26.16 24.20
C ALA A 492 -1.71 25.95 25.54
N LEU A 493 -0.37 25.93 25.52
CA LEU A 493 0.48 25.85 26.71
C LEU A 493 0.67 27.21 27.40
N GLN A 494 0.61 28.32 26.67
CA GLN A 494 0.67 29.67 27.25
C GLN A 494 -0.66 30.12 27.88
N MET A 495 -1.82 29.69 27.36
CA MET A 495 -3.12 30.02 27.97
C MET A 495 -3.46 29.20 29.23
N ASN A 496 -2.69 28.15 29.53
CA ASN A 496 -2.85 27.30 30.72
C ASN A 496 -1.77 27.57 31.79
N ARG A 497 -1.13 28.75 31.78
CA ARG A 497 -0.18 29.18 32.81
C ARG A 497 -0.72 30.32 33.66
#